data_AF-A0A7C5WRB2-F1
#
_entry.id   AF-A0A7C5WRB2-F1
#
_cell.length_a   1.000
_cell.length_b   1.000
_cell.length_c   1.000
_cell.angle_alpha   90.00
_cell.angle_beta   90.00
_cell.angle_gamma   90.00
#
_symmetry.space_group_name_H-M   'P 1'
#
loop_
_entity.id
_entity.type
_entity.pdbx_description
1 polymer ?
#
loop_
_entity_poly.entity_id
_entity_poly.type
_entity_poly.pdbx_seq_one_letter_code
_entity_poly.pdbx_strand_id
1 'polypeptide(L)'
;MDIIITGIRKLKTASLLQIISVILLLVAVFTLWGVLFAFSLEAILATGILGVVIMFIAVILAFIAVFAYLVPSAGDLAKWRPDEFSTPSKLMKIGYIGGLVLVIIAILLLIVAILAENVLMVLGALGLIVLGGILAFIGWIGNLIYFFKLNGVFKESLFLIAGILLIISLFVGVTGFIAWILAFAGAGSVEKKIISGTIQV
;
A
#
# COMPACT_ATOMS: atom_id res chain seq x y z
N MET A 1 24.67 -10.72 2.09
CA MET A 1 23.84 -10.81 3.32
C MET A 1 23.10 -9.51 3.59
N ASP A 2 23.79 -8.36 3.59
CA ASP A 2 23.21 -7.05 3.91
C ASP A 2 21.98 -6.68 3.08
N ILE A 3 22.02 -6.90 1.76
CA ILE A 3 20.91 -6.58 0.84
C ILE A 3 19.62 -7.34 1.22
N ILE A 4 19.71 -8.61 1.65
CA ILE A 4 18.54 -9.39 2.04
C ILE A 4 17.95 -8.82 3.34
N ILE A 5 18.80 -8.61 4.35
CA ILE A 5 18.36 -8.08 5.65
C ILE A 5 17.72 -6.70 5.47
N THR A 6 18.32 -5.83 4.66
CA THR A 6 17.73 -4.53 4.33
C THR A 6 16.37 -4.68 3.62
N GLY A 7 16.26 -5.59 2.65
CA GLY A 7 14.99 -5.86 1.96
C GLY A 7 13.88 -6.32 2.92
N ILE A 8 14.17 -7.28 3.79
CA ILE A 8 13.22 -7.81 4.78
C ILE A 8 12.86 -6.75 5.84
N ARG A 9 13.83 -5.96 6.33
CA ARG A 9 13.57 -4.86 7.26
C ARG A 9 12.65 -3.81 6.64
N LYS A 10 12.88 -3.43 5.38
CA LYS A 10 11.98 -2.52 4.65
C LYS A 10 10.58 -3.10 4.52
N LEU A 11 10.43 -4.40 4.24
CA LEU A 11 9.11 -5.04 4.21
C LEU A 11 8.41 -4.98 5.58
N LYS A 12 9.14 -5.26 6.65
CA LYS A 12 8.63 -5.19 8.02
C LYS A 12 8.16 -3.77 8.35
N THR A 13 8.97 -2.75 8.04
CA THR A 13 8.60 -1.35 8.22
C THR A 13 7.40 -0.96 7.36
N ALA A 14 7.35 -1.37 6.09
CA ALA A 14 6.20 -1.13 5.22
C ALA A 14 4.92 -1.72 5.81
N SER A 15 4.98 -2.97 6.28
CA SER A 15 3.83 -3.67 6.87
C SER A 15 3.36 -2.97 8.15
N LEU A 16 4.28 -2.53 9.01
CA LEU A 16 3.95 -1.78 10.22
C LEU A 16 3.25 -0.45 9.89
N LEU A 17 3.78 0.30 8.93
CA LEU A 17 3.17 1.56 8.50
C LEU A 17 1.80 1.36 7.88
N GLN A 18 1.58 0.27 7.13
CA GLN A 18 0.25 -0.10 6.63
C GLN A 18 -0.73 -0.42 7.77
N ILE A 19 -0.30 -1.18 8.79
CA ILE A 19 -1.12 -1.47 9.98
C ILE A 19 -1.53 -0.17 10.67
N ILE A 20 -0.58 0.72 10.95
CA ILE A 20 -0.85 2.01 11.60
C ILE A 20 -1.79 2.86 10.73
N SER A 21 -1.52 2.93 9.43
CA SER A 21 -2.38 3.66 8.48
C SER A 21 -3.82 3.15 8.50
N VAL A 22 -4.03 1.84 8.49
CA VAL A 22 -5.39 1.27 8.52
C VAL A 22 -6.09 1.57 9.85
N ILE A 23 -5.38 1.48 10.97
CA ILE A 23 -5.93 1.85 12.29
C ILE A 23 -6.35 3.32 12.29
N LEU A 24 -5.50 4.22 11.79
CA LEU A 24 -5.83 5.65 11.73
C LEU A 24 -6.99 5.93 10.78
N LEU A 25 -7.09 5.24 9.65
CA LEU A 25 -8.26 5.34 8.75
C LEU A 25 -9.54 4.89 9.47
N LEU A 26 -9.50 3.78 10.21
CA LEU A 26 -10.66 3.33 11.00
C LEU A 26 -11.06 4.38 12.03
N VAL A 27 -10.09 4.92 12.79
CA VAL A 27 -10.35 6.01 13.75
C VAL A 27 -10.97 7.21 13.04
N ALA A 28 -10.43 7.65 11.91
CA ALA A 28 -10.97 8.76 11.13
C ALA A 28 -12.41 8.51 10.68
N VAL A 29 -12.73 7.31 10.19
CA VAL A 29 -14.09 6.93 9.79
C VAL A 29 -15.05 6.98 10.98
N PHE A 30 -14.66 6.43 12.13
CA PHE A 30 -15.49 6.49 13.34
C PHE A 30 -15.67 7.92 13.86
N THR A 31 -14.62 8.75 13.81
CA THR A 31 -14.71 10.18 14.15
C THR A 31 -15.70 10.89 13.21
N LEU A 32 -15.59 10.67 11.89
CA LEU A 32 -16.50 11.27 10.92
C LEU A 32 -17.95 10.77 11.06
N TRP A 33 -18.16 9.52 11.45
CA TRP A 33 -19.49 9.03 11.83
C TRP A 33 -20.08 9.79 13.02
N GLY A 34 -19.24 10.23 13.96
CA GLY A 34 -19.65 11.09 15.08
C GLY A 34 -20.33 12.39 14.63
N VAL A 35 -20.03 12.88 13.42
CA VAL A 35 -20.69 14.07 12.84
C VAL A 35 -22.20 13.86 12.68
N LEU A 36 -22.64 12.63 12.38
CA LEU A 36 -24.07 12.30 12.21
C LEU A 36 -24.87 12.41 13.52
N PHE A 37 -24.18 12.35 14.67
CA PHE A 37 -24.78 12.43 16.00
C PHE A 37 -24.54 13.78 16.68
N ALA A 38 -23.92 14.73 15.98
CA ALA A 38 -23.65 16.06 16.49
C ALA A 38 -24.88 16.97 16.31
N PHE A 39 -25.31 17.61 17.40
CA PHE A 39 -26.50 18.48 17.42
C PHE A 39 -26.16 19.98 17.33
N SER A 40 -24.88 20.33 17.20
CA SER A 40 -24.42 21.72 17.05
C SER A 40 -23.43 21.86 15.90
N LEU A 41 -23.47 23.03 15.23
CA LEU A 41 -22.56 23.35 14.13
C LEU A 41 -21.10 23.31 14.57
N GLU A 42 -20.80 23.80 15.78
CA GLU A 42 -19.44 23.77 16.35
C GLU A 42 -18.92 22.33 16.51
N ALA A 43 -19.76 21.42 17.02
CA ALA A 43 -19.39 20.01 17.17
C ALA A 43 -19.21 19.32 15.81
N ILE A 44 -20.05 19.65 14.82
CA ILE A 44 -19.91 19.17 13.44
C ILE A 44 -18.57 19.61 12.85
N LEU A 45 -18.22 20.89 12.97
CA LEU A 45 -16.97 21.44 12.43
C LEU A 45 -15.75 20.86 13.14
N ALA A 46 -15.75 20.82 14.47
CA ALA A 46 -14.63 20.27 15.24
C ALA A 46 -14.38 18.79 14.91
N THR A 47 -15.44 17.98 14.91
CA THR A 47 -15.36 16.54 14.62
C THR A 47 -14.99 16.30 13.15
N GLY A 48 -15.57 17.06 12.23
CA GLY A 48 -15.28 16.98 10.81
C GLY A 48 -13.83 17.30 10.49
N ILE A 49 -13.30 18.41 10.99
CA ILE A 49 -11.90 18.82 10.79
C ILE A 49 -10.96 17.76 11.36
N LEU A 50 -11.21 17.30 12.60
CA LEU A 50 -10.38 16.27 13.23
C LEU A 50 -10.36 14.98 12.40
N GLY A 51 -11.52 14.50 11.97
CA GLY A 51 -11.63 13.31 11.14
C GLY A 51 -10.87 13.43 9.82
N VAL A 52 -10.98 14.58 9.14
CA VAL A 52 -10.26 14.85 7.88
C VAL A 52 -8.74 14.88 8.10
N VAL A 53 -8.27 15.52 9.18
CA VAL A 53 -6.82 15.56 9.51
C VAL A 53 -6.26 14.16 9.77
N ILE A 54 -6.96 13.34 10.57
CA ILE A 54 -6.53 11.96 10.84
C ILE A 54 -6.51 11.14 9.55
N MET A 55 -7.54 11.27 8.71
CA MET A 55 -7.59 10.60 7.41
C MET A 55 -6.41 10.99 6.52
N PHE A 56 -6.05 12.27 6.47
CA PHE A 56 -4.94 12.78 5.68
C PHE A 56 -3.59 12.20 6.17
N ILE A 57 -3.35 12.18 7.48
CA ILE A 57 -2.17 11.56 8.08
C ILE A 57 -2.09 10.08 7.72
N ALA A 58 -3.22 9.36 7.82
CA ALA A 58 -3.28 7.94 7.50
C ALA A 58 -2.92 7.68 6.03
N VAL A 59 -3.51 8.44 5.11
CA VAL A 59 -3.20 8.35 3.67
C VAL A 59 -1.71 8.59 3.41
N ILE A 60 -1.11 9.64 3.99
CA ILE A 60 0.32 9.91 3.85
C ILE A 60 1.16 8.72 4.33
N LEU A 61 0.82 8.12 5.47
CA LEU A 61 1.53 6.95 5.98
C LEU A 61 1.40 5.75 5.05
N ALA A 62 0.23 5.49 4.45
CA ALA A 62 0.07 4.46 3.43
C ALA A 62 0.97 4.73 2.20
N PHE A 63 1.05 5.98 1.74
CA PHE A 63 1.93 6.36 0.64
C PHE A 63 3.41 6.11 1.00
N ILE A 64 3.86 6.53 2.18
CA ILE A 64 5.21 6.28 2.65
C ILE A 64 5.48 4.77 2.73
N ALA A 65 4.53 4.00 3.27
CA ALA A 65 4.64 2.54 3.38
C ALA A 65 4.86 1.87 2.02
N VAL A 66 4.09 2.27 0.99
CA VAL A 66 4.22 1.70 -0.36
C VAL A 66 5.50 2.18 -1.05
N PHE A 67 5.70 3.49 -1.16
CA PHE A 67 6.72 4.05 -2.05
C PHE A 67 8.11 4.12 -1.41
N ALA A 68 8.21 4.37 -0.11
CA ALA A 68 9.50 4.46 0.57
C ALA A 68 10.02 3.10 1.07
N TYR A 69 9.13 2.14 1.33
CA TYR A 69 9.51 0.87 1.97
C TYR A 69 9.14 -0.37 1.16
N LEU A 70 7.89 -0.52 0.73
CA LEU A 70 7.42 -1.75 0.06
C LEU A 70 8.04 -1.94 -1.33
N VAL A 71 7.95 -0.92 -2.20
CA VAL A 71 8.52 -0.96 -3.55
C VAL A 71 10.06 -1.12 -3.51
N PRO A 72 10.79 -0.37 -2.66
CA PRO A 72 12.23 -0.58 -2.50
C PRO A 72 12.60 -1.94 -1.90
N SER A 73 11.79 -2.50 -1.00
CA SER A 73 12.00 -3.84 -0.45
C SER A 73 12.02 -4.91 -1.55
N ALA A 74 11.00 -4.93 -2.41
CA ALA A 74 10.95 -5.83 -3.55
C ALA A 74 12.13 -5.59 -4.52
N GLY A 75 12.56 -4.33 -4.67
CA GLY A 75 13.74 -3.97 -5.48
C GLY A 75 15.06 -4.50 -4.92
N ASP A 76 15.25 -4.47 -3.60
CA ASP A 76 16.47 -4.98 -2.97
C ASP A 76 16.51 -6.52 -3.02
N LEU A 77 15.38 -7.21 -2.79
CA LEU A 77 15.32 -8.67 -2.95
C LEU A 77 15.48 -9.12 -4.42
N ALA A 78 15.04 -8.32 -5.38
CA ALA A 78 15.29 -8.55 -6.81
C ALA A 78 16.76 -8.45 -7.21
N LYS A 79 17.58 -7.69 -6.48
CA LYS A 79 19.05 -7.66 -6.71
C LYS A 79 19.72 -8.94 -6.20
N TRP A 80 19.20 -9.53 -5.13
CA TRP A 80 19.74 -10.76 -4.55
C TRP A 80 19.31 -12.00 -5.33
N ARG A 81 18.01 -12.14 -5.63
CA ARG A 81 17.45 -13.25 -6.43
C ARG A 81 16.57 -12.71 -7.56
N PRO A 82 17.18 -12.37 -8.71
CA PRO A 82 16.47 -11.81 -9.85
C PRO A 82 15.38 -12.74 -10.39
N ASP A 83 15.65 -14.05 -10.45
CA ASP A 83 14.73 -15.04 -11.03
C ASP A 83 13.40 -15.13 -10.27
N GLU A 84 13.41 -14.84 -8.96
CA GLU A 84 12.23 -14.93 -8.10
C GLU A 84 11.53 -13.58 -7.94
N PHE A 85 12.28 -12.49 -7.84
CA PHE A 85 11.76 -11.19 -7.40
C PHE A 85 11.75 -10.09 -8.46
N SER A 86 12.36 -10.30 -9.65
CA SER A 86 12.38 -9.26 -10.70
C SER A 86 10.99 -8.94 -11.24
N THR A 87 10.15 -9.96 -11.47
CA THR A 87 8.77 -9.79 -11.93
C THR A 87 7.91 -9.01 -10.93
N PRO A 88 7.76 -9.43 -9.66
CA PRO A 88 6.96 -8.66 -8.70
C PRO A 88 7.51 -7.24 -8.49
N SER A 89 8.84 -7.06 -8.44
CA SER A 89 9.44 -5.73 -8.30
C SER A 89 9.08 -4.80 -9.47
N LYS A 90 9.16 -5.30 -10.71
CA LYS A 90 8.79 -4.52 -11.91
C LYS A 90 7.30 -4.16 -11.92
N LEU A 91 6.43 -5.12 -11.60
CA LEU A 91 4.99 -4.89 -11.53
C LEU A 91 4.64 -3.84 -10.46
N MET A 92 5.24 -3.92 -9.28
CA MET A 92 5.04 -2.94 -8.20
C MET A 92 5.56 -1.55 -8.60
N LYS A 93 6.74 -1.46 -9.21
CA LYS A 93 7.30 -0.17 -9.67
C LYS A 93 6.44 0.46 -10.75
N ILE A 94 6.19 -0.25 -11.85
CA ILE A 94 5.42 0.30 -12.98
C ILE A 94 3.98 0.57 -12.55
N GLY A 95 3.38 -0.35 -11.79
CA GLY A 95 2.00 -0.22 -11.36
C GLY A 95 1.78 0.92 -10.38
N TYR A 96 2.51 0.95 -9.25
CA TYR A 96 2.31 2.00 -8.26
C TYR A 96 2.87 3.36 -8.70
N ILE A 97 4.08 3.40 -9.27
CA ILE A 97 4.68 4.69 -9.69
C ILE A 97 3.96 5.22 -10.93
N GLY A 98 3.76 4.37 -11.95
CA GLY A 98 3.03 4.76 -13.15
C GLY A 98 1.60 5.16 -12.85
N GLY A 99 0.90 4.39 -12.01
CA GLY A 99 -0.45 4.72 -11.56
C GLY A 99 -0.52 6.06 -10.84
N LEU A 100 0.41 6.32 -9.91
CA LEU A 100 0.48 7.60 -9.19
C LEU A 100 0.73 8.77 -10.14
N VAL A 101 1.69 8.63 -11.06
CA VAL A 101 2.01 9.68 -12.04
C VAL A 101 0.80 9.99 -12.92
N LEU A 102 0.11 8.96 -13.42
CA LEU A 102 -1.10 9.16 -14.22
C LEU A 102 -2.20 9.88 -13.43
N VAL A 103 -2.43 9.51 -12.18
CA VAL A 103 -3.42 10.18 -11.33
C VAL A 103 -3.05 11.64 -11.07
N ILE A 104 -1.77 11.95 -10.82
CA ILE A 104 -1.32 13.34 -10.65
C ILE A 104 -1.57 14.16 -11.92
N ILE A 105 -1.19 13.63 -13.09
CA ILE A 105 -1.43 14.29 -14.38
C ILE A 105 -2.93 14.49 -14.60
N ALA A 106 -3.74 13.48 -14.27
CA ALA A 106 -5.19 13.55 -14.41
C ALA A 106 -5.81 14.63 -13.52
N ILE A 107 -5.35 14.77 -12.27
CA ILE A 107 -5.82 15.82 -11.35
C ILE A 107 -5.46 17.21 -11.89
N LEU A 108 -4.23 17.39 -12.36
CA LEU A 108 -3.80 18.67 -12.96
C LEU A 108 -4.64 19.00 -14.20
N LEU A 109 -4.86 18.02 -15.07
CA LEU A 109 -5.70 18.19 -16.26
C LEU A 109 -7.15 18.50 -15.87
N LEU A 110 -7.70 17.87 -14.83
CA LEU A 110 -9.05 18.11 -14.34
C LEU A 110 -9.21 19.55 -13.83
N ILE A 111 -8.23 20.06 -13.08
CA ILE A 111 -8.23 21.46 -12.62
C ILE A 111 -8.27 22.42 -13.81
N VAL A 112 -7.39 22.22 -14.79
CA VAL A 112 -7.37 23.05 -16.01
C VAL A 112 -8.69 22.94 -16.77
N ALA A 113 -9.24 21.73 -16.90
CA ALA A 113 -10.49 21.47 -17.59
C ALA A 113 -11.68 22.20 -16.96
N ILE A 114 -11.75 22.24 -15.62
CA ILE A 114 -12.79 22.94 -14.86
C ILE A 114 -12.66 24.45 -15.07
N LEU A 115 -11.44 24.99 -14.95
CA LEU A 115 -11.20 26.43 -15.11
C LEU A 115 -11.47 26.93 -16.54
N ALA A 116 -11.25 26.07 -17.54
CA ALA A 116 -11.49 26.37 -18.95
C ALA A 116 -12.91 25.98 -19.41
N GLU A 117 -13.76 25.46 -18.53
CA GLU A 117 -15.11 24.96 -18.83
C GLU A 117 -15.14 23.96 -20.01
N ASN A 118 -14.06 23.18 -20.20
CA ASN A 118 -13.89 22.29 -21.35
C ASN A 118 -14.26 20.84 -21.02
N VAL A 119 -15.46 20.43 -21.43
CA VAL A 119 -16.01 19.08 -21.19
C VAL A 119 -15.11 17.97 -21.75
N LEU A 120 -14.48 18.17 -22.92
CA LEU A 120 -13.63 17.15 -23.53
C LEU A 120 -12.38 16.87 -22.67
N MET A 121 -11.79 17.91 -22.08
CA MET A 121 -10.66 17.76 -21.16
C MET A 121 -11.05 17.06 -19.86
N VAL A 122 -12.27 17.30 -19.36
CA VAL A 122 -12.80 16.57 -18.19
C VAL A 122 -12.89 15.08 -18.49
N LEU A 123 -13.45 14.69 -19.65
CA LEU A 123 -13.53 13.29 -20.06
C LEU A 123 -12.13 12.68 -20.24
N GLY A 124 -11.17 13.43 -20.79
CA GLY A 124 -9.78 13.01 -20.88
C GLY A 124 -9.13 12.76 -19.51
N ALA A 125 -9.34 13.66 -18.55
CA ALA A 125 -8.86 13.50 -17.18
C ALA A 125 -9.47 12.27 -16.50
N LEU A 126 -10.78 12.04 -16.64
CA LEU A 126 -11.43 10.84 -16.12
C LEU A 126 -10.84 9.56 -16.74
N GLY A 127 -10.57 9.56 -18.05
CA GLY A 127 -9.89 8.45 -18.71
C GLY A 127 -8.51 8.16 -18.11
N LEU A 128 -7.72 9.20 -17.81
CA LEU A 128 -6.41 9.05 -17.16
C LEU A 128 -6.53 8.52 -15.73
N ILE A 129 -7.56 8.91 -14.96
CA ILE A 129 -7.81 8.36 -13.63
C ILE A 129 -8.07 6.86 -13.72
N VAL A 130 -8.89 6.42 -14.68
CA VAL A 130 -9.18 4.99 -14.89
C VAL A 130 -7.90 4.23 -15.24
N LEU A 131 -7.09 4.74 -16.16
CA LEU A 131 -5.81 4.13 -16.52
C LEU A 131 -4.84 4.08 -15.33
N GLY A 132 -4.79 5.14 -14.52
CA GLY A 132 -4.01 5.18 -13.28
C GLY A 132 -4.46 4.13 -12.28
N GLY A 133 -5.78 3.94 -12.14
CA GLY A 133 -6.36 2.89 -11.31
C GLY A 133 -5.99 1.48 -11.78
N ILE A 134 -6.03 1.23 -13.09
CA ILE A 134 -5.60 -0.05 -13.68
C ILE A 134 -4.12 -0.31 -13.39
N LEU A 135 -3.25 0.69 -13.54
CA LEU A 135 -1.83 0.56 -13.19
C LEU A 135 -1.63 0.28 -11.69
N ALA A 136 -2.33 1.01 -10.82
CA ALA A 136 -2.27 0.77 -9.38
C ALA A 136 -2.70 -0.66 -9.02
N PHE A 137 -3.70 -1.21 -9.71
CA PHE A 137 -4.13 -2.60 -9.57
C PHE A 137 -3.04 -3.59 -10.02
N ILE A 138 -2.32 -3.31 -11.12
CA ILE A 138 -1.14 -4.10 -11.52
C ILE A 138 -0.06 -4.07 -10.43
N GLY A 139 0.15 -2.90 -9.80
CA GLY A 139 1.08 -2.77 -8.67
C GLY A 139 0.69 -3.67 -7.49
N TRP A 140 -0.60 -3.73 -7.20
CA TRP A 140 -1.17 -4.61 -6.17
C TRP A 140 -1.01 -6.10 -6.51
N ILE A 141 -1.19 -6.50 -7.77
CA ILE A 141 -0.87 -7.87 -8.24
C ILE A 141 0.63 -8.18 -8.02
N GLY A 142 1.51 -7.21 -8.28
CA GLY A 142 2.94 -7.34 -8.00
C GLY A 142 3.21 -7.66 -6.52
N ASN A 143 2.49 -7.01 -5.60
CA ASN A 143 2.58 -7.27 -4.17
C ASN A 143 2.08 -8.68 -3.77
N LEU A 144 1.03 -9.19 -4.43
CA LEU A 144 0.58 -10.58 -4.23
C LEU A 144 1.66 -11.59 -4.61
N ILE A 145 2.20 -11.44 -5.82
CA ILE A 145 3.26 -12.33 -6.33
C ILE A 145 4.47 -12.25 -5.41
N TYR A 146 4.80 -11.05 -4.92
CA TYR A 146 5.89 -10.84 -3.98
C TYR A 146 5.74 -11.70 -2.72
N PHE A 147 4.56 -11.74 -2.10
CA PHE A 147 4.31 -12.55 -0.91
C PHE A 147 4.38 -14.07 -1.19
N PHE A 148 3.85 -14.54 -2.31
CA PHE A 148 3.99 -15.95 -2.68
C PHE A 148 5.45 -16.34 -2.91
N LYS A 149 6.25 -15.45 -3.52
CA LYS A 149 7.68 -15.67 -3.73
C LYS A 149 8.47 -15.65 -2.42
N LEU A 150 8.14 -14.76 -1.48
CA LEU A 150 8.73 -14.78 -0.14
C LEU A 150 8.48 -16.11 0.58
N ASN A 151 7.26 -16.66 0.53
CA ASN A 151 7.00 -18.00 1.05
C ASN A 151 7.82 -19.08 0.32
N GLY A 152 7.88 -19.03 -1.02
CA GLY A 152 8.62 -20.01 -1.81
C GLY A 152 10.10 -20.09 -1.42
N VAL A 153 10.73 -18.93 -1.22
CA VAL A 153 12.16 -18.76 -0.92
C VAL A 153 12.47 -19.00 0.57
N PHE A 154 11.74 -18.38 1.48
CA PHE A 154 12.03 -18.42 2.92
C PHE A 154 11.30 -19.54 3.67
N LYS A 155 10.42 -20.29 3.00
CA LYS A 155 9.57 -21.34 3.59
C LYS A 155 8.77 -20.84 4.81
N GLU A 156 8.34 -19.58 4.75
CA GLU A 156 7.58 -18.93 5.82
C GLU A 156 6.11 -18.81 5.42
N SER A 157 5.27 -19.67 6.00
CA SER A 157 3.86 -19.82 5.66
C SER A 157 3.03 -18.56 5.95
N LEU A 158 3.49 -17.69 6.85
CA LEU A 158 2.85 -16.41 7.13
C LEU A 158 2.72 -15.54 5.86
N PHE A 159 3.70 -15.60 4.94
CA PHE A 159 3.60 -14.86 3.68
C PHE A 159 2.61 -15.49 2.71
N LEU A 160 2.46 -16.82 2.70
CA LEU A 160 1.44 -17.50 1.90
C LEU A 160 0.05 -17.07 2.35
N ILE A 161 -0.20 -17.11 3.66
CA ILE A 161 -1.48 -16.72 4.25
C ILE A 161 -1.74 -15.23 4.00
N ALA A 162 -0.73 -14.36 4.17
CA ALA A 162 -0.84 -12.94 3.85
C ALA A 162 -1.22 -12.71 2.37
N GLY A 163 -0.61 -13.44 1.43
CA GLY A 163 -0.94 -13.37 0.00
C GLY A 163 -2.40 -13.77 -0.28
N ILE A 164 -2.88 -14.86 0.32
CA ILE A 164 -4.27 -15.31 0.19
C ILE A 164 -5.25 -14.28 0.79
N LEU A 165 -4.95 -13.76 1.98
CA LEU A 165 -5.80 -12.75 2.62
C LEU A 165 -5.84 -11.45 1.84
N LEU A 166 -4.74 -11.04 1.19
CA LEU A 166 -4.78 -9.91 0.27
C LEU A 166 -5.75 -10.19 -0.89
N ILE A 167 -5.76 -11.38 -1.50
CA ILE A 167 -6.75 -11.70 -2.56
C ILE A 167 -8.18 -11.56 -2.03
N ILE A 168 -8.46 -12.10 -0.84
CA ILE A 168 -9.78 -12.02 -0.21
C ILE A 168 -10.15 -10.57 0.12
N SER A 169 -9.16 -9.70 0.35
CA SER A 169 -9.38 -8.29 0.68
C SER A 169 -10.06 -7.47 -0.42
N LEU A 170 -10.07 -7.97 -1.66
CA LEU A 170 -10.87 -7.38 -2.74
C LEU A 170 -12.38 -7.42 -2.45
N PHE A 171 -12.83 -8.43 -1.71
CA PHE A 171 -14.25 -8.62 -1.37
C PHE A 171 -14.52 -8.25 0.09
N VAL A 172 -13.54 -8.47 0.98
CA VAL A 172 -13.70 -8.29 2.43
C VAL A 172 -12.58 -7.42 2.97
N GLY A 173 -12.80 -6.11 3.03
CA GLY A 173 -11.76 -5.12 3.35
C GLY A 173 -10.95 -5.39 4.63
N VAL A 174 -11.56 -5.94 5.68
CA VAL A 174 -10.87 -6.27 6.94
C VAL A 174 -9.76 -7.31 6.79
N THR A 175 -9.86 -8.20 5.79
CA THR A 175 -8.82 -9.23 5.58
C THR A 175 -7.50 -8.63 5.11
N GLY A 176 -7.51 -7.47 4.45
CA GLY A 176 -6.30 -6.75 4.06
C GLY A 176 -5.50 -6.27 5.28
N PHE A 177 -6.18 -5.84 6.34
CA PHE A 177 -5.55 -5.47 7.60
C PHE A 177 -4.82 -6.67 8.23
N ILE A 178 -5.48 -7.83 8.29
CA ILE A 178 -4.90 -9.06 8.82
C ILE A 178 -3.70 -9.51 7.98
N ALA A 179 -3.78 -9.37 6.65
CA ALA A 179 -2.68 -9.71 5.76
C ALA A 179 -1.40 -8.92 6.09
N TRP A 180 -1.51 -7.63 6.39
CA TRP A 180 -0.36 -6.80 6.76
C TRP A 180 0.21 -7.17 8.14
N ILE A 181 -0.62 -7.59 9.09
CA ILE A 181 -0.17 -8.14 10.38
C ILE A 181 0.67 -9.40 10.15
N LEU A 182 0.20 -10.32 9.31
CA LEU A 182 0.94 -11.54 8.99
C LEU A 182 2.23 -11.24 8.22
N ALA A 183 2.22 -10.29 7.30
CA ALA A 183 3.43 -9.84 6.60
C ALA A 183 4.46 -9.25 7.56
N PHE A 184 4.04 -8.46 8.55
CA PHE A 184 4.90 -7.93 9.61
C PHE A 184 5.52 -9.06 10.46
N ALA A 185 4.70 -9.99 10.93
CA ALA A 185 5.15 -11.14 11.72
C ALA A 185 6.09 -12.06 10.91
N GLY A 186 5.75 -12.34 9.64
CA GLY A 186 6.56 -13.14 8.72
C GLY A 186 7.92 -12.51 8.43
N ALA A 187 7.95 -11.20 8.15
CA ALA A 187 9.20 -10.48 7.95
C ALA A 187 10.07 -10.49 9.22
N GLY A 188 9.47 -10.33 10.40
CA GLY A 188 10.17 -10.45 11.68
C GLY A 188 10.73 -11.85 11.95
N SER A 189 10.00 -12.91 11.59
CA SER A 189 10.45 -14.30 11.69
C SER A 189 11.67 -14.56 10.78
N VAL A 190 11.56 -14.18 9.51
CA VAL A 190 12.65 -14.35 8.53
C VAL A 190 13.88 -13.55 8.91
N GLU A 191 13.72 -12.30 9.36
CA GLU A 191 14.84 -11.48 9.84
C GLU A 191 15.62 -12.20 10.95
N LYS A 192 14.92 -12.74 11.96
CA LYS A 192 15.56 -13.48 13.06
C LYS A 192 16.28 -14.73 12.56
N LYS A 193 15.65 -15.51 11.67
CA LYS A 193 16.22 -16.76 11.12
C LYS A 193 17.48 -16.51 10.27
N ILE A 194 17.56 -15.38 9.58
CA ILE A 194 18.76 -14.97 8.83
C ILE A 194 19.88 -14.59 9.79
N ILE A 195 19.58 -13.79 10.82
CA ILE A 195 20.57 -13.35 11.81
C ILE A 195 21.13 -14.53 12.64
N SER A 196 20.30 -15.52 12.96
CA SER A 196 20.72 -16.73 13.68
C SER A 196 21.46 -17.75 12.80
N GLY A 197 21.62 -17.49 11.50
CA GLY A 197 22.25 -18.42 10.55
C GLY A 197 21.42 -19.66 10.24
N THR A 198 20.15 -19.70 10.65
CA THR A 198 19.24 -20.84 10.43
C THR A 198 18.80 -20.94 8.97
N ILE A 199 18.71 -19.80 8.27
CA ILE A 199 18.55 -19.76 6.81
C ILE A 199 19.91 -19.36 6.23
N GLN A 200 20.51 -20.26 5.46
CA GLN A 200 21.65 -19.91 4.62
C GLN A 200 21.14 -19.17 3.38
N VAL A 201 21.60 -17.93 3.19
CA VAL A 201 21.07 -16.97 2.22
C VAL A 201 22.05 -16.69 1.10
#